data_AF-A0A9R0VCX8-F1
#
_entry.id   AF-A0A9R0VCX8-F1
#
_cell.length_a   1.000
_cell.length_b   1.000
_cell.length_c   1.000
_cell.angle_alpha   90.00
_cell.angle_beta   90.00
_cell.angle_gamma   90.00
#
_symmetry.space_group_name_H-M   'P 1'
#
loop_
_entity.id
_entity.type
_entity.pdbx_description
1 polymer ?
#
loop_
_entity_poly.entity_id
_entity_poly.type
_entity_poly.pdbx_seq_one_letter_code
_entity_poly.pdbx_strand_id
1 'polypeptide(L)'
;MNLNNDLKKMKMALESVDAVLEDAERRSITDKSTRLWLKRLKDFMYIISDMIDEFEADTQAISFKKYLANMIPCLTIGPNITMANRMKNMRDDLKVITDQHKEFKLTDCTNANEPKVTDIRETSSTLETQIIGRTEERDIILASLSESMTKDITILPIYGIGGLGKTTLAKMVYNSSQFNEYSQVWVYVSQTFDLIKIGNSIISQLSEKDKESGYTGKQMIHNSLEKLLANKKILIVLDDLWEENISRLEELKDMLKVGESSKVIVIATTRSEGIAKKMSTIQPYKLAPLTDDMCWSIIKQKSAFESRGDKEQLEEIGKVIAMKCAGVALAAKSLGHTLQSMKSGQWESVRDSNIWTAPSLEDTSSTQVLASLKLSYSILPSYLKLCFAYCAIFPKGHKILKDDLIHQWVSLGFSTRELGEKYISQLLGLSFLEHSKYYIVDHA
;
A
#
# COMPACT_ATOMS: atom_id res chain seq x y z
N MET A 1 -17.13 14.63 -43.96
CA MET A 1 -17.06 14.22 -42.53
C MET A 1 -16.47 15.40 -41.79
N ASN A 2 -17.16 15.98 -40.80
CA ASN A 2 -16.71 17.20 -40.12
C ASN A 2 -16.11 16.80 -38.77
N LEU A 3 -14.79 16.62 -38.75
CA LEU A 3 -13.98 16.23 -37.60
C LEU A 3 -14.34 17.00 -36.31
N ASN A 4 -14.52 18.31 -36.42
CA ASN A 4 -14.83 19.19 -35.30
C ASN A 4 -16.24 18.98 -34.73
N ASN A 5 -17.21 18.62 -35.58
CA ASN A 5 -18.54 18.24 -35.12
C ASN A 5 -18.52 16.87 -34.43
N ASP A 6 -17.63 15.98 -34.87
CA ASP A 6 -17.52 14.62 -34.38
C ASP A 6 -16.85 14.60 -33.00
N LEU A 7 -15.76 15.35 -32.83
CA LEU A 7 -15.11 15.60 -31.53
C LEU A 7 -16.05 16.27 -30.52
N LYS A 8 -16.82 17.28 -30.96
CA LYS A 8 -17.77 17.97 -30.08
C LYS A 8 -18.85 17.02 -29.53
N LYS A 9 -19.34 16.10 -30.36
CA LYS A 9 -20.36 15.12 -29.96
C LYS A 9 -19.81 14.04 -29.04
N MET A 10 -18.59 13.56 -29.30
CA MET A 10 -17.90 12.66 -28.38
C MET A 10 -17.67 13.32 -27.03
N LYS A 11 -17.28 14.61 -27.01
CA LYS A 11 -17.14 15.39 -25.77
C LYS A 11 -18.44 15.44 -24.96
N MET A 12 -19.56 15.79 -25.58
CA MET A 12 -20.85 15.84 -24.86
C MET A 12 -21.28 14.47 -24.31
N ALA A 13 -21.02 13.38 -25.04
CA ALA A 13 -21.30 12.02 -24.56
C ALA A 13 -20.43 11.67 -23.36
N LEU A 14 -19.15 12.06 -23.38
CA LEU A 14 -18.25 11.84 -22.25
C LEU A 14 -18.57 12.74 -21.05
N GLU A 15 -19.01 13.97 -21.26
CA GLU A 15 -19.52 14.83 -20.17
C GLU A 15 -20.73 14.17 -19.47
N SER A 16 -21.57 13.48 -20.23
CA SER A 16 -22.70 12.72 -19.68
C SER A 16 -22.26 11.48 -18.89
N VAL A 17 -21.18 10.81 -19.34
CA VAL A 17 -20.61 9.65 -18.65
C VAL A 17 -19.84 10.07 -17.39
N ASP A 18 -19.15 11.20 -17.42
CA ASP A 18 -18.39 11.75 -16.28
C ASP A 18 -19.31 11.98 -15.08
N ALA A 19 -20.51 12.52 -15.33
CA ALA A 19 -21.53 12.79 -14.32
C ALA A 19 -21.98 11.54 -13.52
N VAL A 20 -21.84 10.35 -14.11
CA VAL A 20 -22.25 9.07 -13.50
C VAL A 20 -21.06 8.16 -13.17
N LEU A 21 -19.82 8.59 -13.46
CA LEU A 21 -18.64 7.74 -13.39
C LEU A 21 -18.33 7.31 -11.95
N GLU A 22 -18.46 8.23 -10.99
CA GLU A 22 -18.19 7.96 -9.57
C GLU A 22 -19.15 6.91 -8.99
N ASP A 23 -20.46 7.02 -9.26
CA ASP A 23 -21.44 6.02 -8.82
C ASP A 23 -21.22 4.67 -9.50
N ALA A 24 -20.88 4.68 -10.80
CA ALA A 24 -20.53 3.48 -11.53
C ALA A 24 -19.29 2.79 -10.93
N GLU A 25 -18.22 3.52 -10.64
CA GLU A 25 -17.02 2.97 -9.99
C GLU A 25 -17.35 2.31 -8.66
N ARG A 26 -18.15 2.98 -7.82
CA ARG A 26 -18.62 2.44 -6.54
C ARG A 26 -19.43 1.15 -6.71
N ARG A 27 -20.41 1.13 -7.63
CA ARG A 27 -21.26 -0.05 -7.87
C ARG A 27 -20.52 -1.20 -8.54
N SER A 28 -19.49 -0.93 -9.33
CA SER A 28 -18.68 -1.97 -10.00
C SER A 28 -18.03 -2.95 -9.04
N ILE A 29 -17.87 -2.56 -7.77
CA ILE A 29 -17.33 -3.40 -6.70
C ILE A 29 -18.22 -4.63 -6.45
N THR A 30 -19.53 -4.46 -6.47
CA THR A 30 -20.51 -5.52 -6.16
C THR A 30 -21.28 -5.99 -7.38
N ASP A 31 -21.59 -5.10 -8.32
CA ASP A 31 -22.35 -5.40 -9.53
C ASP A 31 -21.42 -5.75 -10.71
N LYS A 32 -21.55 -6.99 -11.19
CA LYS A 32 -20.81 -7.50 -12.35
C LYS A 32 -21.18 -6.77 -13.64
N SER A 33 -22.44 -6.34 -13.79
CA SER A 33 -22.92 -5.67 -15.01
C SER A 33 -22.33 -4.26 -15.12
N THR A 34 -22.39 -3.47 -14.05
CA THR A 34 -21.72 -2.17 -13.98
C THR A 34 -20.20 -2.29 -14.20
N ARG A 35 -19.56 -3.34 -13.65
CA ARG A 35 -18.13 -3.59 -13.87
C ARG A 35 -17.79 -3.87 -15.34
N LEU A 36 -18.60 -4.68 -16.02
CA LEU A 36 -18.41 -4.97 -17.45
C LEU A 36 -18.60 -3.71 -18.29
N TRP A 37 -19.60 -2.88 -17.97
CA TRP A 37 -19.84 -1.61 -18.64
C TRP A 37 -18.65 -0.65 -18.50
N LEU A 38 -18.15 -0.45 -17.27
CA LEU A 38 -16.95 0.37 -17.05
C LEU A 38 -15.72 -0.15 -17.78
N LYS A 39 -15.53 -1.47 -17.85
CA LYS A 39 -14.43 -2.06 -18.61
C LYS A 39 -14.52 -1.67 -20.08
N ARG A 40 -15.69 -1.84 -20.70
CA ARG A 40 -15.91 -1.48 -22.12
C ARG A 40 -15.70 0.01 -22.37
N LEU A 41 -16.15 0.87 -21.44
CA LEU A 41 -15.92 2.30 -21.51
C LEU A 41 -14.42 2.63 -21.48
N LYS A 42 -13.65 2.02 -20.56
CA LYS A 42 -12.19 2.22 -20.47
C LYS A 42 -11.48 1.75 -21.73
N ASP A 43 -11.80 0.54 -22.21
CA ASP A 43 -11.23 -0.01 -23.45
C ASP A 43 -11.48 0.94 -24.64
N PHE A 44 -12.69 1.51 -24.72
CA PHE A 44 -13.05 2.46 -25.75
C PHE A 44 -12.33 3.82 -25.61
N MET A 45 -12.03 4.27 -24.40
CA MET A 45 -11.29 5.52 -24.16
C MET A 45 -9.82 5.44 -24.57
N TYR A 46 -9.17 4.28 -24.41
CA TYR A 46 -7.83 4.05 -24.96
C TYR A 46 -7.80 4.24 -26.48
N ILE A 47 -8.78 3.65 -27.16
CA ILE A 47 -8.92 3.78 -28.62
C ILE A 47 -9.10 5.24 -29.05
N ILE A 48 -9.85 6.05 -28.28
CA ILE A 48 -10.00 7.48 -28.56
C ILE A 48 -8.70 8.25 -28.31
N SER A 49 -7.96 7.95 -27.23
CA SER A 49 -6.69 8.62 -26.95
C SER A 49 -5.65 8.36 -28.04
N ASP A 50 -5.46 7.10 -28.41
CA ASP A 50 -4.51 6.70 -29.46
C ASP A 50 -4.79 7.44 -30.77
N MET A 51 -6.07 7.63 -31.08
CA MET A 51 -6.52 8.36 -32.26
C MET A 51 -6.26 9.87 -32.19
N ILE A 52 -6.39 10.49 -31.00
CA ILE A 52 -6.16 11.93 -30.84
C ILE A 52 -4.67 12.26 -30.86
N ASP A 53 -3.80 11.34 -30.45
CA ASP A 53 -2.35 11.48 -30.57
C ASP A 53 -1.90 11.66 -32.05
N GLU A 54 -2.70 11.24 -33.02
CA GLU A 54 -2.45 11.47 -34.46
C GLU A 54 -2.82 12.90 -34.94
N PHE A 55 -3.60 13.65 -34.15
CA PHE A 55 -4.13 14.97 -34.51
C PHE A 55 -3.42 16.10 -33.75
N GLU A 56 -2.11 16.29 -33.96
CA GLU A 56 -1.34 17.35 -33.28
C GLU A 56 -1.61 18.78 -33.80
N ALA A 57 -2.30 18.95 -34.94
CA ALA A 57 -2.41 20.24 -35.62
C ALA A 57 -3.72 21.03 -35.38
N ASP A 58 -4.75 20.46 -34.73
CA ASP A 58 -6.07 21.11 -34.60
C ASP A 58 -6.37 21.52 -33.15
N THR A 59 -6.68 22.81 -32.94
CA THR A 59 -6.95 23.40 -31.61
C THR A 59 -8.08 22.69 -30.84
N GLN A 60 -9.05 22.11 -31.55
CA GLN A 60 -10.15 21.39 -30.94
C GLN A 60 -9.76 19.97 -30.47
N ALA A 61 -8.84 19.30 -31.17
CA ALA A 61 -8.27 18.02 -30.74
C ALA A 61 -7.44 18.21 -29.47
N ILE A 62 -6.66 19.29 -29.37
CA ILE A 62 -5.89 19.65 -28.16
C ILE A 62 -6.83 19.87 -26.96
N SER A 63 -7.95 20.58 -27.15
CA SER A 63 -8.95 20.79 -26.09
C SER A 63 -9.60 19.49 -25.62
N PHE A 64 -9.88 18.58 -26.56
CA PHE A 64 -10.49 17.29 -26.27
C PHE A 64 -9.51 16.32 -25.58
N LYS A 65 -8.23 16.34 -25.97
CA LYS A 65 -7.15 15.61 -25.28
C LYS A 65 -7.01 16.02 -23.82
N LYS A 66 -7.03 17.32 -23.54
CA LYS A 66 -7.02 17.84 -22.15
C LYS A 66 -8.23 17.37 -21.34
N TYR A 67 -9.40 17.34 -21.97
CA TYR A 67 -10.62 16.84 -21.33
C TYR A 67 -10.54 15.35 -21.00
N LEU A 68 -10.07 14.52 -21.95
CA LEU A 68 -9.87 13.08 -21.74
C LEU A 68 -8.83 12.78 -20.67
N ALA A 69 -7.72 13.53 -20.65
CA ALA A 69 -6.70 13.42 -19.61
C ALA A 69 -7.24 13.76 -18.22
N ASN A 70 -8.23 14.66 -18.10
CA ASN A 70 -8.89 14.94 -16.83
C ASN A 70 -9.89 13.84 -16.43
N MET A 71 -10.62 13.29 -17.41
CA MET A 71 -11.66 12.27 -17.17
C MET A 71 -11.07 10.89 -16.86
N ILE A 72 -10.01 10.49 -17.59
CA ILE A 72 -9.24 9.28 -17.37
C ILE A 72 -7.75 9.62 -17.49
N PRO A 73 -7.09 9.94 -16.38
CA PRO A 73 -5.68 10.34 -16.44
C PRO A 73 -4.66 9.25 -16.84
N CYS A 74 -5.04 8.16 -17.54
CA CYS A 74 -4.14 7.09 -18.01
C CYS A 74 -3.90 7.12 -19.55
N LEU A 75 -4.38 8.15 -20.23
CA LEU A 75 -4.42 8.25 -21.69
C LEU A 75 -3.20 9.00 -22.22
N THR A 76 -2.02 8.37 -22.12
CA THR A 76 -0.83 8.81 -22.87
C THR A 76 -0.02 7.60 -23.33
N ILE A 77 0.17 7.51 -24.65
CA ILE A 77 1.09 6.65 -25.41
C ILE A 77 0.47 5.36 -25.98
N GLY A 78 0.17 5.40 -27.29
CA GLY A 78 -0.05 4.24 -28.17
C GLY A 78 0.36 4.55 -29.62
N PRO A 79 0.83 3.58 -30.44
CA PRO A 79 1.35 3.86 -31.78
C PRO A 79 0.30 3.76 -32.93
N ASN A 80 0.52 4.59 -33.94
CA ASN A 80 -0.13 4.80 -35.25
C ASN A 80 -1.06 3.72 -35.86
N ILE A 81 -2.31 4.11 -36.22
CA ILE A 81 -3.12 3.55 -37.33
C ILE A 81 -4.06 4.62 -37.95
N THR A 82 -3.92 4.85 -39.26
CA THR A 82 -4.53 5.93 -40.07
C THR A 82 -6.07 5.95 -40.20
N MET A 83 -6.64 7.16 -40.34
CA MET A 83 -8.06 7.50 -40.18
C MET A 83 -8.81 8.08 -41.40
N ALA A 84 -10.11 7.75 -41.48
CA ALA A 84 -11.23 8.68 -41.66
C ALA A 84 -12.58 7.95 -41.46
N ASN A 85 -12.74 6.72 -41.96
CA ASN A 85 -13.99 5.95 -41.86
C ASN A 85 -14.31 5.39 -40.45
N ARG A 86 -13.33 5.34 -39.54
CA ARG A 86 -13.51 4.78 -38.17
C ARG A 86 -14.22 5.71 -37.19
N MET A 87 -14.14 7.03 -37.36
CA MET A 87 -14.72 7.99 -36.41
C MET A 87 -16.26 7.95 -36.33
N LYS A 88 -16.90 7.62 -37.46
CA LYS A 88 -18.35 7.44 -37.52
C LYS A 88 -18.76 6.18 -36.75
N ASN A 89 -18.06 5.07 -37.00
CA ASN A 89 -18.28 3.80 -36.29
C ASN A 89 -18.03 3.95 -34.79
N MET A 90 -16.97 4.65 -34.39
CA MET A 90 -16.67 4.90 -32.97
C MET A 90 -17.72 5.76 -32.27
N ARG A 91 -18.31 6.75 -32.95
CA ARG A 91 -19.46 7.48 -32.39
C ARG A 91 -20.62 6.53 -32.15
N ASP A 92 -20.92 5.70 -33.14
CA ASP A 92 -22.02 4.76 -33.06
C ASP A 92 -21.77 3.76 -31.91
N ASP A 93 -20.53 3.29 -31.72
CA ASP A 93 -20.11 2.45 -30.60
C ASP A 93 -20.20 3.17 -29.24
N LEU A 94 -19.73 4.43 -29.14
CA LEU A 94 -19.86 5.24 -27.92
C LEU A 94 -21.32 5.48 -27.57
N LYS A 95 -22.16 5.72 -28.58
CA LYS A 95 -23.59 5.91 -28.40
C LYS A 95 -24.24 4.62 -27.87
N VAL A 96 -23.86 3.45 -28.40
CA VAL A 96 -24.30 2.15 -27.86
C VAL A 96 -23.90 1.97 -26.40
N ILE A 97 -22.65 2.31 -26.03
CA ILE A 97 -22.17 2.22 -24.63
C ILE A 97 -22.89 3.23 -23.72
N THR A 98 -23.15 4.45 -24.21
CA THR A 98 -23.80 5.53 -23.43
C THR A 98 -25.31 5.28 -23.28
N ASP A 99 -25.96 4.70 -24.28
CA ASP A 99 -27.37 4.31 -24.22
C ASP A 99 -27.59 3.12 -23.28
N GLN A 100 -26.62 2.20 -23.16
CA GLN A 100 -26.63 1.14 -22.14
C GLN A 100 -26.62 1.68 -20.70
N HIS A 101 -26.04 2.87 -20.46
CA HIS A 101 -25.99 3.43 -19.10
C HIS A 101 -27.40 3.76 -18.54
N LYS A 102 -28.37 4.07 -19.43
CA LYS A 102 -29.75 4.39 -19.06
C LYS A 102 -30.46 3.21 -18.40
N GLU A 103 -30.00 1.98 -18.63
CA GLU A 103 -30.56 0.77 -18.02
C GLU A 103 -30.10 0.58 -16.56
N PHE A 104 -28.95 1.15 -16.16
CA PHE A 104 -28.35 0.94 -14.83
C PHE A 104 -28.92 1.84 -13.72
N LYS A 105 -29.82 2.79 -14.04
CA LYS A 105 -30.36 3.78 -13.10
C LYS A 105 -29.25 4.38 -12.21
N LEU A 106 -28.15 4.78 -12.83
CA LEU A 106 -27.07 5.50 -12.16
C LEU A 106 -27.59 6.90 -11.80
N THR A 107 -27.21 7.38 -10.62
CA THR A 107 -27.65 8.69 -10.13
C THR A 107 -26.56 9.72 -10.32
N ASP A 108 -26.92 10.90 -10.81
CA ASP A 108 -26.02 12.05 -10.90
C ASP A 108 -25.47 12.38 -9.51
N CYS A 109 -24.14 12.36 -9.36
CA CYS A 109 -23.49 12.85 -8.15
C CYS A 109 -23.39 14.38 -8.20
N THR A 110 -24.52 15.08 -8.12
CA THR A 110 -24.47 16.53 -7.90
C THR A 110 -24.04 16.79 -6.46
N ASN A 111 -22.86 17.39 -6.30
CA ASN A 111 -22.22 17.84 -5.06
C ASN A 111 -21.11 16.92 -4.49
N ALA A 112 -20.06 16.69 -5.26
CA ALA A 112 -18.72 16.69 -4.67
C ALA A 112 -18.22 18.13 -4.69
N ASN A 113 -18.41 18.88 -3.60
CA ASN A 113 -17.50 19.98 -3.35
C ASN A 113 -16.11 19.33 -3.29
N GLU A 114 -15.27 19.57 -4.29
CA GLU A 114 -13.85 19.24 -4.19
C GLU A 114 -13.39 19.69 -2.81
N PRO A 115 -12.84 18.81 -1.97
CA PRO A 115 -12.27 19.25 -0.72
C PRO A 115 -11.19 20.26 -1.11
N LYS A 116 -11.40 21.55 -0.80
CA LYS A 116 -10.30 22.49 -0.70
C LYS A 116 -9.41 21.94 0.41
N VAL A 117 -8.43 21.14 0.02
CA VAL A 117 -7.41 20.61 0.91
C VAL A 117 -6.62 21.83 1.36
N THR A 118 -6.99 22.35 2.53
CA THR A 118 -6.16 23.24 3.32
C THR A 118 -4.80 22.56 3.51
N ASP A 119 -3.77 23.37 3.36
CA ASP A 119 -2.37 23.00 3.49
C ASP A 119 -2.11 22.39 4.87
N ILE A 120 -2.08 21.06 4.97
CA ILE A 120 -1.79 20.36 6.24
C ILE A 120 -0.31 19.99 6.22
N ARG A 121 0.47 20.93 6.77
CA ARG A 121 1.70 20.82 7.55
C ARG A 121 2.51 19.51 7.40
N GLU A 122 3.71 19.70 6.85
CA GLU A 122 4.85 18.75 6.83
C GLU A 122 4.93 17.91 8.12
N THR A 123 4.96 16.58 7.97
CA THR A 123 5.19 15.67 9.09
C THR A 123 6.57 15.02 8.95
N SER A 124 7.39 15.24 9.97
CA SER A 124 8.82 14.89 10.05
C SER A 124 9.11 13.40 10.00
N SER A 125 10.33 13.09 9.57
CA SER A 125 10.95 11.79 9.29
C SER A 125 11.24 10.86 10.49
N THR A 126 10.45 10.90 11.56
CA THR A 126 10.68 10.12 12.79
C THR A 126 9.61 9.04 13.00
N LEU A 127 9.92 8.05 13.87
CA LEU A 127 8.99 7.01 14.33
C LEU A 127 7.57 7.55 14.49
N GLU A 128 6.55 6.77 14.12
CA GLU A 128 5.14 7.13 14.36
C GLU A 128 5.04 7.70 15.77
N THR A 129 4.62 8.96 15.86
CA THR A 129 4.79 9.82 17.04
C THR A 129 4.11 9.26 18.30
N GLN A 130 3.30 8.20 18.16
CA GLN A 130 2.79 7.40 19.26
C GLN A 130 2.27 6.04 18.73
N ILE A 131 2.85 4.92 19.17
CA ILE A 131 2.28 3.58 18.94
C ILE A 131 1.20 3.37 20.01
N ILE A 132 -0.02 3.01 19.59
CA ILE A 132 -1.15 2.73 20.48
C ILE A 132 -1.20 1.23 20.78
N GLY A 133 -1.17 0.87 22.06
CA GLY A 133 -1.14 -0.53 22.52
C GLY A 133 0.21 -1.22 22.29
N ARG A 134 0.21 -2.55 22.34
CA ARG A 134 1.38 -3.43 22.07
C ARG A 134 2.49 -3.44 23.13
N THR A 135 2.34 -2.69 24.22
CA THR A 135 3.32 -2.65 25.32
C THR A 135 3.39 -3.98 26.06
N GLU A 136 2.24 -4.57 26.39
CA GLU A 136 2.16 -5.86 27.08
C GLU A 136 2.74 -6.98 26.21
N GLU A 137 2.36 -7.04 24.93
CA GLU A 137 2.89 -8.03 23.99
C GLU A 137 4.41 -7.89 23.78
N ARG A 138 4.91 -6.65 23.73
CA ARG A 138 6.35 -6.38 23.70
C ARG A 138 7.04 -6.98 24.93
N ASP A 139 6.50 -6.73 26.12
CA ASP A 139 7.11 -7.16 27.38
C ASP A 139 7.10 -8.69 27.53
N ILE A 140 6.04 -9.35 27.08
CA ILE A 140 5.96 -10.83 27.00
C ILE A 140 7.05 -11.39 26.08
N ILE A 141 7.26 -10.76 24.91
CA ILE A 141 8.31 -11.20 23.97
C ILE A 141 9.70 -10.97 24.57
N LEU A 142 9.95 -9.82 25.20
CA LEU A 142 11.23 -9.53 25.84
C LEU A 142 11.55 -10.52 26.97
N ALA A 143 10.56 -10.86 27.80
CA ALA A 143 10.71 -11.89 28.83
C ALA A 143 11.04 -13.26 28.22
N SER A 144 10.29 -13.68 27.20
CA SER A 144 10.51 -14.96 26.50
C SER A 144 11.90 -15.05 25.88
N LEU A 145 12.37 -13.96 25.26
CA LEU A 145 13.72 -13.88 24.69
C LEU A 145 14.78 -14.00 25.79
N SER A 146 14.59 -13.33 26.93
CA SER A 146 15.50 -13.36 28.09
C SER A 146 15.71 -14.76 28.66
N GLU A 147 14.62 -15.53 28.82
CA GLU A 147 14.67 -16.89 29.34
C GLU A 147 15.43 -17.86 28.41
N SER A 148 15.40 -17.58 27.11
CA SER A 148 16.02 -18.42 26.07
C SER A 148 17.48 -18.07 25.74
N MET A 149 18.09 -17.09 26.43
CA MET A 149 19.47 -16.60 26.21
C MET A 149 20.59 -17.61 26.54
N THR A 150 20.23 -18.84 26.93
CA THR A 150 21.15 -19.95 27.18
C THR A 150 21.51 -20.71 25.90
N LYS A 151 20.72 -20.56 24.83
CA LYS A 151 20.96 -21.19 23.53
C LYS A 151 21.85 -20.32 22.65
N ASP A 152 22.68 -20.95 21.81
CA ASP A 152 23.54 -20.25 20.83
C ASP A 152 22.70 -19.46 19.80
N ILE A 153 21.56 -20.04 19.38
CA ILE A 153 20.60 -19.40 18.48
C ILE A 153 19.17 -19.48 19.03
N THR A 154 18.52 -18.33 19.11
CA THR A 154 17.12 -18.17 19.50
C THR A 154 16.33 -17.54 18.37
N ILE A 155 15.26 -18.19 17.92
CA ILE A 155 14.41 -17.72 16.83
C ILE A 155 12.98 -17.63 17.32
N LEU A 156 12.45 -16.40 17.39
CA LEU A 156 11.08 -16.08 17.77
C LEU A 156 10.32 -15.51 16.57
N PRO A 157 9.45 -16.31 15.94
CA PRO A 157 8.55 -15.80 14.91
C PRO A 157 7.31 -15.14 15.52
N ILE A 158 6.98 -13.93 15.06
CA ILE A 158 5.72 -13.21 15.30
C ILE A 158 4.84 -13.42 14.07
N TYR A 159 3.65 -14.00 14.26
CA TYR A 159 2.76 -14.31 13.15
C TYR A 159 1.32 -13.85 13.35
N GLY A 160 0.58 -13.71 12.25
CA GLY A 160 -0.79 -13.20 12.22
C GLY A 160 -1.13 -12.54 10.89
N ILE A 161 -2.38 -12.14 10.72
CA ILE A 161 -2.87 -11.58 9.43
C ILE A 161 -2.14 -10.28 9.04
N GLY A 162 -2.27 -9.90 7.77
CA GLY A 162 -1.71 -8.64 7.26
C GLY A 162 -2.28 -7.42 7.99
N GLY A 163 -1.48 -6.37 8.17
CA GLY A 163 -1.96 -5.10 8.75
C GLY A 163 -2.13 -5.05 10.27
N LEU A 164 -1.90 -6.14 11.02
CA LEU A 164 -2.01 -6.15 12.49
C LEU A 164 -0.93 -5.36 13.25
N GLY A 165 0.18 -5.03 12.57
CA GLY A 165 1.33 -4.36 13.21
C GLY A 165 2.44 -5.30 13.70
N LYS A 166 2.62 -6.49 13.09
CA LYS A 166 3.74 -7.41 13.42
C LYS A 166 5.11 -6.73 13.30
N THR A 167 5.34 -6.07 12.16
CA THR A 167 6.54 -5.28 11.90
C THR A 167 6.70 -4.15 12.92
N THR A 168 5.60 -3.51 13.33
CA THR A 168 5.61 -2.49 14.39
C THR A 168 6.02 -3.08 15.74
N LEU A 169 5.48 -4.22 16.13
CA LEU A 169 5.87 -4.93 17.36
C LEU A 169 7.34 -5.38 17.32
N ALA A 170 7.80 -5.91 16.19
CA ALA A 170 9.21 -6.25 16.00
C ALA A 170 10.11 -5.01 16.14
N LYS A 171 9.69 -3.84 15.62
CA LYS A 171 10.41 -2.56 15.82
C LYS A 171 10.44 -2.13 17.30
N MET A 172 9.38 -2.38 18.07
CA MET A 172 9.35 -2.07 19.51
C MET A 172 10.33 -2.95 20.29
N VAL A 173 10.44 -4.23 19.93
CA VAL A 173 11.40 -5.15 20.54
C VAL A 173 12.83 -4.79 20.11
N TYR A 174 13.04 -4.52 18.81
CA TYR A 174 14.33 -4.14 18.25
C TYR A 174 14.92 -2.88 18.90
N ASN A 175 14.11 -1.86 19.15
CA ASN A 175 14.57 -0.61 19.80
C ASN A 175 14.56 -0.68 21.34
N SER A 176 14.39 -1.87 21.94
CA SER A 176 14.42 -2.04 23.40
C SER A 176 15.83 -1.86 23.94
N SER A 177 15.94 -1.24 25.12
CA SER A 177 17.23 -1.05 25.81
C SER A 177 17.93 -2.36 26.16
N GLN A 178 17.18 -3.48 26.22
CA GLN A 178 17.73 -4.82 26.40
C GLN A 178 18.77 -5.19 25.34
N PHE A 179 18.68 -4.63 24.13
CA PHE A 179 19.54 -4.98 23.01
C PHE A 179 20.59 -3.91 22.68
N ASN A 180 20.83 -2.95 23.59
CA ASN A 180 21.83 -1.89 23.37
C ASN A 180 23.25 -2.42 23.15
N GLU A 181 23.59 -3.57 23.73
CA GLU A 181 24.90 -4.23 23.55
C GLU A 181 24.95 -5.16 22.32
N TYR A 182 23.85 -5.34 21.60
CA TYR A 182 23.77 -6.25 20.46
C TYR A 182 24.10 -5.50 19.17
N SER A 183 24.84 -6.13 18.27
CA SER A 183 24.86 -5.67 16.87
C SER A 183 23.51 -5.99 16.24
N GLN A 184 22.82 -4.97 15.77
CA GLN A 184 21.43 -5.09 15.32
C GLN A 184 21.36 -5.04 13.78
N VAL A 185 20.58 -5.94 13.20
CA VAL A 185 20.42 -6.09 11.75
C VAL A 185 18.94 -6.20 11.43
N TRP A 186 18.47 -5.47 10.42
CA TRP A 186 17.11 -5.59 9.92
C TRP A 186 17.11 -5.97 8.44
N VAL A 187 16.50 -7.10 8.11
CA VAL A 187 16.41 -7.63 6.74
C VAL A 187 14.95 -7.79 6.35
N TYR A 188 14.56 -7.13 5.27
CA TYR A 188 13.29 -7.42 4.59
C TYR A 188 13.45 -8.66 3.71
N VAL A 189 12.60 -9.66 3.93
CA VAL A 189 12.61 -10.90 3.14
C VAL A 189 11.60 -10.78 2.01
N SER A 190 12.10 -10.68 0.78
CA SER A 190 11.25 -10.68 -0.41
C SER A 190 10.46 -11.99 -0.54
N GLN A 191 9.33 -11.95 -1.26
CA GLN A 191 8.63 -13.15 -1.71
C GLN A 191 9.51 -14.08 -2.53
N THR A 192 10.45 -13.50 -3.31
CA THR A 192 11.52 -14.28 -3.92
C THR A 192 12.55 -14.61 -2.84
N PHE A 193 12.38 -15.77 -2.20
CA PHE A 193 13.31 -16.21 -1.17
C PHE A 193 14.68 -16.48 -1.79
N ASP A 194 15.68 -15.73 -1.36
CA ASP A 194 17.05 -15.78 -1.89
C ASP A 194 18.03 -15.65 -0.73
N LEU A 195 18.62 -16.78 -0.35
CA LEU A 195 19.57 -16.88 0.76
C LEU A 195 20.81 -16.00 0.54
N ILE A 196 21.25 -15.84 -0.71
CA ILE A 196 22.43 -15.05 -1.04
C ILE A 196 22.12 -13.57 -0.81
N LYS A 197 20.95 -13.09 -1.22
CA LYS A 197 20.51 -11.71 -0.95
C LYS A 197 20.32 -11.46 0.54
N ILE A 198 19.73 -12.40 1.28
CA ILE A 198 19.55 -12.30 2.73
C ILE A 198 20.92 -12.21 3.41
N GLY A 199 21.84 -13.14 3.09
CA GLY A 199 23.18 -13.16 3.66
C GLY A 199 23.97 -11.88 3.36
N ASN A 200 23.98 -11.41 2.12
CA ASN A 200 24.63 -10.16 1.74
C ASN A 200 24.03 -8.96 2.51
N SER A 201 22.71 -8.93 2.69
CA SER A 201 22.04 -7.86 3.44
C SER A 201 22.40 -7.85 4.93
N ILE A 202 22.71 -9.01 5.51
CA ILE A 202 23.20 -9.12 6.89
C ILE A 202 24.65 -8.64 6.96
N ILE A 203 25.50 -9.16 6.08
CA ILE A 203 26.92 -8.83 6.04
C ILE A 203 27.12 -7.32 5.88
N SER A 204 26.41 -6.69 4.95
CA SER A 204 26.55 -5.25 4.68
C SER A 204 26.18 -4.36 5.87
N GLN A 205 25.35 -4.83 6.79
CA GLN A 205 24.96 -4.10 8.00
C GLN A 205 25.91 -4.34 9.18
N LEU A 206 26.62 -5.48 9.18
CA LEU A 206 27.56 -5.86 10.23
C LEU A 206 29.01 -5.49 9.90
N SER A 207 29.36 -5.31 8.63
CA SER A 207 30.71 -4.97 8.19
C SER A 207 30.97 -3.46 8.25
N GLU A 208 32.01 -3.04 8.97
CA GLU A 208 32.46 -1.63 9.04
C GLU A 208 33.32 -1.21 7.84
N LYS A 209 33.81 -2.16 7.02
CA LYS A 209 34.66 -1.88 5.86
C LYS A 209 33.84 -1.70 4.59
N ASP A 210 34.29 -0.76 3.74
CA ASP A 210 33.68 -0.43 2.46
C ASP A 210 33.37 -1.67 1.61
N LYS A 211 32.13 -1.66 1.12
CA LYS A 211 31.44 -2.62 0.26
C LYS A 211 32.37 -3.42 -0.67
N GLU A 212 32.81 -4.59 -0.22
CA GLU A 212 33.19 -5.64 -1.16
C GLU A 212 31.98 -5.96 -2.05
N SER A 213 32.23 -6.14 -3.36
CA SER A 213 31.22 -6.58 -4.31
C SER A 213 30.49 -7.80 -3.76
N GLY A 214 29.15 -7.76 -3.76
CA GLY A 214 28.32 -8.75 -3.09
C GLY A 214 28.74 -10.20 -3.41
N TYR A 215 28.76 -11.05 -2.38
CA TYR A 215 29.20 -12.43 -2.54
C TYR A 215 28.21 -13.19 -3.42
N THR A 216 28.73 -13.96 -4.39
CA THR A 216 27.93 -14.70 -5.37
C THR A 216 27.70 -16.16 -4.99
N GLY A 217 28.49 -16.71 -4.05
CA GLY A 217 28.41 -18.10 -3.62
C GLY A 217 27.93 -18.27 -2.17
N LYS A 218 27.05 -19.25 -1.92
CA LYS A 218 26.56 -19.59 -0.57
C LYS A 218 27.70 -19.85 0.43
N GLN A 219 28.77 -20.53 0.00
CA GLN A 219 29.92 -20.81 0.85
C GLN A 219 30.67 -19.53 1.27
N MET A 220 30.77 -18.54 0.38
CA MET A 220 31.42 -17.27 0.70
C MET A 220 30.60 -16.49 1.73
N ILE A 221 29.28 -16.46 1.56
CA ILE A 221 28.35 -15.88 2.55
C ILE A 221 28.53 -16.56 3.91
N HIS A 222 28.53 -17.89 3.94
CA HIS A 222 28.69 -18.67 5.17
C HIS A 222 30.01 -18.34 5.88
N ASN A 223 31.14 -18.37 5.16
CA ASN A 223 32.46 -18.09 5.73
C ASN A 223 32.60 -16.64 6.23
N SER A 224 31.93 -15.68 5.57
CA SER A 224 31.93 -14.28 6.00
C SER A 224 31.04 -14.08 7.23
N LEU A 225 29.85 -14.69 7.26
CA LEU A 225 28.97 -14.65 8.43
C LEU A 225 29.63 -15.33 9.63
N GLU A 226 30.28 -16.48 9.46
CA GLU A 226 31.05 -17.15 10.51
C GLU A 226 32.00 -16.19 11.24
N LYS A 227 32.81 -15.47 10.48
CA LYS A 227 33.77 -14.50 11.01
C LYS A 227 33.11 -13.28 11.65
N LEU A 228 32.01 -12.79 11.06
CA LEU A 228 31.32 -11.59 11.54
C LEU A 228 30.50 -11.84 12.79
N LEU A 229 29.92 -13.04 12.92
CA LEU A 229 29.06 -13.44 14.04
C LEU A 229 29.86 -13.99 15.22
N ALA A 230 31.06 -14.55 14.99
CA ALA A 230 31.90 -15.15 16.04
C ALA A 230 32.13 -14.21 17.25
N ASN A 231 31.95 -14.75 18.45
CA ASN A 231 32.12 -14.05 19.73
C ASN A 231 31.30 -12.74 19.90
N LYS A 232 30.19 -12.57 19.16
CA LYS A 232 29.32 -11.40 19.25
C LYS A 232 27.90 -11.74 19.71
N LYS A 233 27.23 -10.72 20.25
CA LYS A 233 25.78 -10.72 20.52
C LYS A 233 25.08 -10.01 19.37
N ILE A 234 24.17 -10.70 18.69
CA ILE A 234 23.58 -10.19 17.45
C ILE A 234 22.07 -10.36 17.47
N LEU A 235 21.36 -9.29 17.12
CA LEU A 235 19.91 -9.29 16.95
C LEU A 235 19.59 -9.11 15.47
N ILE A 236 18.90 -10.08 14.89
CA ILE A 236 18.51 -10.08 13.48
C ILE A 236 16.99 -10.04 13.40
N VAL A 237 16.44 -9.10 12.64
CA VAL A 237 15.03 -9.09 12.29
C VAL A 237 14.87 -9.55 10.84
N LEU A 238 14.09 -10.61 10.63
CA LEU A 238 13.68 -11.11 9.32
C LEU A 238 12.22 -10.72 9.09
N ASP A 239 12.00 -9.61 8.39
CA ASP A 239 10.67 -9.01 8.21
C ASP A 239 9.95 -9.55 6.96
N ASP A 240 8.69 -9.96 7.11
CA ASP A 240 7.77 -10.48 6.09
C ASP A 240 8.24 -11.78 5.41
N LEU A 241 8.57 -12.83 6.18
CA LEU A 241 9.01 -14.14 5.66
C LEU A 241 7.88 -14.92 4.97
N TRP A 242 8.11 -15.34 3.72
CA TRP A 242 7.15 -16.06 2.85
C TRP A 242 7.55 -17.50 2.48
N GLU A 243 8.77 -17.95 2.79
CA GLU A 243 9.24 -19.27 2.36
C GLU A 243 8.59 -20.41 3.15
N GLU A 244 7.97 -21.35 2.44
CA GLU A 244 7.29 -22.50 3.04
C GLU A 244 8.10 -23.80 2.97
N ASN A 245 9.09 -23.84 2.08
CA ASN A 245 9.97 -24.98 1.91
C ASN A 245 10.86 -25.15 3.15
N ILE A 246 10.69 -26.29 3.83
CA ILE A 246 11.40 -26.61 5.06
C ILE A 246 12.91 -26.66 4.83
N SER A 247 13.40 -27.26 3.74
CA SER A 247 14.84 -27.38 3.51
C SER A 247 15.49 -26.00 3.35
N ARG A 248 14.79 -25.07 2.70
CA ARG A 248 15.28 -23.69 2.50
C ARG A 248 15.27 -22.88 3.80
N LEU A 249 14.29 -23.12 4.67
CA LEU A 249 14.26 -22.53 6.02
C LEU A 249 15.36 -23.10 6.92
N GLU A 250 15.64 -24.41 6.84
CA GLU A 250 16.77 -25.02 7.54
C GLU A 250 18.10 -24.47 7.03
N GLU A 251 18.29 -24.34 5.72
CA GLU A 251 19.48 -23.68 5.15
C GLU A 251 19.68 -22.25 5.69
N LEU A 252 18.58 -21.50 5.89
CA LEU A 252 18.65 -20.17 6.51
C LEU A 252 19.05 -20.25 7.98
N LYS A 253 18.50 -21.20 8.75
CA LYS A 253 18.90 -21.38 10.16
C LYS A 253 20.36 -21.75 10.28
N ASP A 254 20.83 -22.68 9.45
CA ASP A 254 22.22 -23.11 9.41
C ASP A 254 23.15 -21.92 9.07
N MET A 255 22.77 -21.10 8.08
CA MET A 255 23.51 -19.88 7.73
C MET A 255 23.60 -18.86 8.88
N LEU A 256 22.67 -18.86 9.83
CA LEU A 256 22.66 -17.97 11.00
C LEU A 256 23.34 -18.59 12.23
N LYS A 257 23.65 -19.89 12.19
CA LYS A 257 24.17 -20.68 13.32
C LYS A 257 25.71 -20.85 13.26
N VAL A 258 26.43 -19.82 12.82
CA VAL A 258 27.82 -20.00 12.34
C VAL A 258 28.88 -19.36 13.25
N GLY A 259 28.57 -18.95 14.48
CA GLY A 259 29.60 -18.36 15.37
C GLY A 259 29.87 -19.21 16.59
N GLU A 260 31.09 -19.75 16.75
CA GLU A 260 31.53 -20.27 18.05
C GLU A 260 31.37 -19.17 19.12
N SER A 261 30.76 -19.55 20.26
CA SER A 261 30.48 -18.65 21.38
C SER A 261 29.68 -17.38 21.03
N SER A 262 28.97 -17.37 19.89
CA SER A 262 28.08 -16.27 19.51
C SER A 262 26.69 -16.43 20.15
N LYS A 263 26.01 -15.30 20.37
CA LYS A 263 24.61 -15.28 20.79
C LYS A 263 23.78 -14.60 19.73
N VAL A 264 23.07 -15.40 18.93
CA VAL A 264 22.24 -14.90 17.83
C VAL A 264 20.76 -14.98 18.21
N ILE A 265 20.09 -13.84 18.19
CA ILE A 265 18.65 -13.74 18.36
C ILE A 265 18.05 -13.34 17.02
N VAL A 266 17.04 -14.09 16.59
CA VAL A 266 16.32 -13.84 15.34
C VAL A 266 14.86 -13.59 15.67
N ILE A 267 14.35 -12.41 15.31
CA ILE A 267 12.91 -12.11 15.31
C ILE A 267 12.43 -12.20 13.88
N ALA A 268 11.54 -13.14 13.58
CA ALA A 268 10.94 -13.25 12.25
C ALA A 268 9.51 -12.71 12.29
N THR A 269 9.06 -11.99 11.25
CA THR A 269 7.63 -11.68 11.09
C THR A 269 7.06 -12.45 9.90
N THR A 270 5.88 -13.04 10.02
CA THR A 270 5.25 -13.78 8.91
C THR A 270 3.73 -13.74 8.99
N ARG A 271 3.04 -13.99 7.88
CA ARG A 271 1.60 -14.17 7.87
C ARG A 271 1.17 -15.62 8.13
N SER A 272 2.08 -16.58 7.94
CA SER A 272 1.78 -18.00 7.99
C SER A 272 2.17 -18.60 9.34
N GLU A 273 1.20 -19.20 10.02
CA GLU A 273 1.46 -20.02 11.22
C GLU A 273 2.37 -21.22 10.91
N GLY A 274 2.24 -21.79 9.70
CA GLY A 274 3.08 -22.91 9.26
C GLY A 274 4.55 -22.52 9.16
N ILE A 275 4.85 -21.36 8.56
CA ILE A 275 6.22 -20.81 8.49
C ILE A 275 6.73 -20.52 9.89
N ALA A 276 5.91 -19.90 10.74
CA ALA A 276 6.28 -19.57 12.11
C ALA A 276 6.71 -20.81 12.90
N LYS A 277 5.93 -21.90 12.85
CA LYS A 277 6.27 -23.17 13.53
C LYS A 277 7.52 -23.83 12.96
N LYS A 278 7.70 -23.79 11.64
CA LYS A 278 8.88 -24.38 10.98
C LYS A 278 10.16 -23.62 11.31
N MET A 279 10.10 -22.28 11.39
CA MET A 279 11.29 -21.43 11.59
C MET A 279 11.70 -21.31 13.07
N SER A 280 10.78 -21.52 14.00
CA SER A 280 10.98 -21.22 15.41
C SER A 280 11.94 -22.17 16.16
N THR A 281 12.68 -21.64 17.14
CA THR A 281 13.39 -22.44 18.16
C THR A 281 12.82 -22.28 19.58
N ILE A 282 11.92 -21.32 19.75
CA ILE A 282 11.07 -21.11 20.93
C ILE A 282 9.62 -20.89 20.49
N GLN A 283 8.66 -20.90 21.41
CA GLN A 283 7.24 -20.82 21.05
C GLN A 283 6.94 -19.58 20.17
N PRO A 284 6.40 -19.76 18.94
CA PRO A 284 6.02 -18.63 18.09
C PRO A 284 4.93 -17.77 18.75
N TYR A 285 5.03 -16.45 18.56
CA TYR A 285 4.08 -15.49 19.11
C TYR A 285 2.97 -15.17 18.11
N LYS A 286 1.72 -15.54 18.43
CA LYS A 286 0.54 -15.16 17.64
C LYS A 286 0.12 -13.75 18.02
N LEU A 287 0.24 -12.81 17.10
CA LEU A 287 -0.20 -11.44 17.34
C LEU A 287 -1.73 -11.37 17.31
N ALA A 288 -2.33 -10.96 18.42
CA ALA A 288 -3.77 -10.76 18.52
C ALA A 288 -4.22 -9.48 17.79
N PRO A 289 -5.47 -9.41 17.30
CA PRO A 289 -6.09 -8.15 16.89
C PRO A 289 -6.09 -7.12 18.04
N LEU A 290 -6.07 -5.84 17.69
CA LEU A 290 -6.30 -4.76 18.64
C LEU A 290 -7.75 -4.78 19.15
N THR A 291 -8.01 -4.17 20.29
CA THR A 291 -9.38 -3.93 20.75
C THR A 291 -10.04 -2.83 19.92
N ASP A 292 -11.37 -2.83 19.89
CA ASP A 292 -12.13 -1.79 19.20
C ASP A 292 -11.81 -0.39 19.74
N ASP A 293 -11.58 -0.26 21.04
CA ASP A 293 -11.16 1.00 21.69
C ASP A 293 -9.78 1.47 21.24
N MET A 294 -8.84 0.54 21.03
CA MET A 294 -7.52 0.86 20.47
C MET A 294 -7.64 1.29 19.01
N CYS A 295 -8.46 0.60 18.21
CA CYS A 295 -8.76 1.03 16.84
C CYS A 295 -9.42 2.42 16.82
N TRP A 296 -10.35 2.68 17.74
CA TRP A 296 -10.98 4.00 17.86
C TRP A 296 -9.96 5.07 18.24
N SER A 297 -9.06 4.78 19.17
CA SER A 297 -7.97 5.69 19.56
C SER A 297 -7.05 6.02 18.37
N ILE A 298 -6.72 5.04 17.53
CA ILE A 298 -5.97 5.26 16.29
C ILE A 298 -6.75 6.16 15.33
N ILE A 299 -8.04 5.90 15.12
CA ILE A 299 -8.90 6.73 14.25
C ILE A 299 -8.95 8.16 14.77
N LYS A 300 -9.14 8.36 16.09
CA LYS A 300 -9.16 9.71 16.70
C LYS A 300 -7.87 10.46 16.44
N GLN A 301 -6.73 9.80 16.63
CA GLN A 301 -5.41 10.39 16.38
C GLN A 301 -5.25 10.80 14.91
N LYS A 302 -5.64 9.93 13.97
CA LYS A 302 -5.41 10.14 12.53
C LYS A 302 -6.42 11.09 11.87
N SER A 303 -7.63 11.19 12.41
CA SER A 303 -8.67 12.11 11.93
C SER A 303 -8.61 13.50 12.58
N ALA A 304 -7.64 13.74 13.48
CA ALA A 304 -7.60 14.93 14.33
C ALA A 304 -8.93 15.17 15.08
N PHE A 305 -9.54 14.09 15.56
CA PHE A 305 -10.91 14.08 16.09
C PHE A 305 -11.12 15.08 17.23
N GLU A 306 -10.15 15.18 18.15
CA GLU A 306 -10.27 16.03 19.34
C GLU A 306 -10.34 17.53 19.02
N SER A 307 -9.83 17.96 17.85
CA SER A 307 -9.91 19.35 17.40
C SER A 307 -11.15 19.65 16.56
N ARG A 308 -12.08 18.70 16.42
CA ARG A 308 -13.31 18.88 15.66
C ARG A 308 -14.42 19.52 16.50
N GLY A 309 -15.17 20.43 15.90
CA GLY A 309 -16.35 21.04 16.53
C GLY A 309 -17.59 20.14 16.56
N ASP A 310 -17.64 19.11 15.72
CA ASP A 310 -18.76 18.15 15.57
C ASP A 310 -18.47 16.79 16.26
N LYS A 311 -17.47 16.72 17.14
CA LYS A 311 -16.97 15.48 17.73
C LYS A 311 -18.02 14.66 18.48
N GLU A 312 -18.92 15.31 19.22
CA GLU A 312 -19.95 14.64 20.02
C GLU A 312 -20.94 13.85 19.15
N GLN A 313 -21.25 14.37 17.95
CA GLN A 313 -22.11 13.68 16.99
C GLN A 313 -21.39 12.52 16.30
N LEU A 314 -20.08 12.67 16.09
CA LEU A 314 -19.26 11.72 15.35
C LEU A 314 -18.73 10.56 16.20
N GLU A 315 -18.76 10.67 17.52
CA GLU A 315 -18.14 9.67 18.41
C GLU A 315 -18.76 8.27 18.23
N GLU A 316 -20.09 8.18 18.25
CA GLU A 316 -20.79 6.90 18.08
C GLU A 316 -20.58 6.32 16.67
N ILE A 317 -20.58 7.17 15.64
CA ILE A 317 -20.28 6.74 14.26
C ILE A 317 -18.84 6.20 14.19
N GLY A 318 -17.90 6.91 14.81
CA GLY A 318 -16.49 6.54 14.87
C GLY A 318 -16.23 5.21 15.57
N LYS A 319 -16.90 4.95 16.70
CA LYS A 319 -16.85 3.66 17.40
C LYS A 319 -17.35 2.51 16.53
N VAL A 320 -18.44 2.71 15.79
CA VAL A 320 -18.95 1.69 14.85
C VAL A 320 -17.94 1.44 13.71
N ILE A 321 -17.31 2.49 13.17
CA ILE A 321 -16.25 2.32 12.15
C ILE A 321 -15.05 1.57 12.76
N ALA A 322 -14.65 1.88 13.98
CA ALA A 322 -13.55 1.20 14.67
C ALA A 322 -13.82 -0.30 14.85
N MET A 323 -15.04 -0.67 15.23
CA MET A 323 -15.48 -2.07 15.32
C MET A 323 -15.38 -2.78 13.96
N LYS A 324 -15.73 -2.10 12.87
CA LYS A 324 -15.60 -2.64 11.49
C LYS A 324 -14.15 -2.86 11.06
N CYS A 325 -13.19 -2.16 11.67
CA CYS A 325 -11.75 -2.42 11.43
C CYS A 325 -11.30 -3.79 11.99
N ALA A 326 -12.10 -4.46 12.82
CA ALA A 326 -11.84 -5.80 13.36
C ALA A 326 -10.44 -5.95 14.00
N GLY A 327 -10.00 -4.93 14.74
CA GLY A 327 -8.71 -4.92 15.42
C GLY A 327 -7.48 -4.77 14.51
N VAL A 328 -7.66 -4.41 13.24
CA VAL A 328 -6.55 -4.25 12.29
C VAL A 328 -6.03 -2.80 12.33
N ALA A 329 -4.79 -2.63 12.80
CA ALA A 329 -4.15 -1.32 12.96
C ALA A 329 -4.07 -0.53 11.65
N LEU A 330 -3.68 -1.20 10.55
CA LEU A 330 -3.58 -0.57 9.23
C LEU A 330 -4.94 -0.04 8.73
N ALA A 331 -6.02 -0.79 8.94
CA ALA A 331 -7.37 -0.38 8.57
C ALA A 331 -7.79 0.88 9.35
N ALA A 332 -7.61 0.87 10.67
CA ALA A 332 -7.91 2.01 11.53
C ALA A 332 -7.11 3.26 11.15
N LYS A 333 -5.82 3.10 10.80
CA LYS A 333 -4.95 4.20 10.37
C LYS A 333 -5.40 4.81 9.04
N SER A 334 -5.68 3.95 8.05
CA SER A 334 -6.11 4.38 6.71
C SER A 334 -7.45 5.12 6.77
N LEU A 335 -8.45 4.53 7.43
CA LEU A 335 -9.77 5.14 7.59
C LEU A 335 -9.71 6.41 8.45
N GLY A 336 -8.95 6.41 9.53
CA GLY A 336 -8.76 7.60 10.35
C GLY A 336 -8.24 8.79 9.54
N HIS A 337 -7.27 8.56 8.65
CA HIS A 337 -6.80 9.61 7.74
C HIS A 337 -7.86 9.99 6.69
N THR A 338 -8.56 9.02 6.10
CA THR A 338 -9.67 9.29 5.16
C THR A 338 -10.75 10.17 5.78
N LEU A 339 -11.09 9.94 7.05
CA LEU A 339 -12.14 10.67 7.77
C LEU A 339 -11.73 12.09 8.19
N GLN A 340 -10.44 12.43 8.15
CA GLN A 340 -9.90 13.72 8.60
C GLN A 340 -10.55 14.90 7.87
N SER A 341 -10.73 14.79 6.56
CA SER A 341 -11.28 15.86 5.69
C SER A 341 -12.80 15.81 5.54
N MET A 342 -13.47 14.86 6.20
CA MET A 342 -14.89 14.57 6.00
C MET A 342 -15.81 15.33 6.96
N LYS A 343 -17.02 15.62 6.50
CA LYS A 343 -18.16 16.12 7.31
C LYS A 343 -18.97 14.96 7.90
N SER A 344 -19.87 15.26 8.85
CA SER A 344 -20.71 14.27 9.54
C SER A 344 -21.44 13.29 8.61
N GLY A 345 -22.18 13.78 7.61
CA GLY A 345 -22.89 12.89 6.66
C GLY A 345 -21.97 11.97 5.83
N GLN A 346 -20.69 12.34 5.66
CA GLN A 346 -19.73 11.48 4.98
C GLN A 346 -19.17 10.39 5.90
N TRP A 347 -19.13 10.61 7.21
CA TRP A 347 -18.81 9.54 8.16
C TRP A 347 -19.91 8.46 8.16
N GLU A 348 -21.17 8.87 8.07
CA GLU A 348 -22.30 7.95 7.93
C GLU A 348 -22.21 7.14 6.64
N SER A 349 -21.83 7.75 5.52
CA SER A 349 -21.67 7.02 4.25
C SER A 349 -20.53 6.01 4.30
N VAL A 350 -19.43 6.31 5.00
CA VAL A 350 -18.36 5.34 5.28
C VAL A 350 -18.88 4.21 6.17
N ARG A 351 -19.59 4.53 7.26
CA ARG A 351 -20.18 3.54 8.17
C ARG A 351 -21.14 2.62 7.41
N ASP A 352 -22.03 3.14 6.59
CA ASP A 352 -23.14 2.39 6.00
C ASP A 352 -22.81 1.83 4.60
N SER A 353 -21.54 1.91 4.19
CA SER A 353 -21.12 1.46 2.86
C SER A 353 -21.29 -0.05 2.64
N ASN A 354 -21.82 -0.42 1.48
CA ASN A 354 -21.95 -1.81 1.03
C ASN A 354 -20.60 -2.51 0.81
N ILE A 355 -19.48 -1.78 0.79
CA ILE A 355 -18.13 -2.37 0.66
C ILE A 355 -17.80 -3.26 1.85
N TRP A 356 -18.32 -2.95 3.04
CA TRP A 356 -18.14 -3.76 4.25
C TRP A 356 -18.70 -5.18 4.14
N THR A 357 -19.74 -5.35 3.33
CA THR A 357 -20.46 -6.61 3.14
C THR A 357 -20.23 -7.21 1.76
N ALA A 358 -19.31 -6.66 0.97
CA ALA A 358 -19.04 -7.15 -0.38
C ALA A 358 -18.41 -8.55 -0.32
N PRO A 359 -18.86 -9.52 -1.15
CA PRO A 359 -18.29 -10.86 -1.17
C PRO A 359 -16.79 -10.78 -1.51
N SER A 360 -15.93 -11.27 -0.62
CA SER A 360 -14.50 -11.47 -0.89
C SER A 360 -14.19 -12.95 -1.05
N LEU A 361 -13.19 -13.25 -1.88
CA LEU A 361 -12.66 -14.61 -2.05
C LEU A 361 -11.68 -15.04 -0.94
N GLU A 362 -11.44 -14.20 0.07
CA GLU A 362 -10.47 -14.41 1.15
C GLU A 362 -11.15 -14.67 2.51
N ASP A 363 -10.39 -15.21 3.47
CA ASP A 363 -10.81 -15.43 4.85
C ASP A 363 -11.38 -14.15 5.49
N THR A 364 -12.40 -14.30 6.36
CA THR A 364 -13.20 -13.22 6.96
C THR A 364 -12.39 -12.08 7.59
N SER A 365 -11.22 -12.35 8.16
CA SER A 365 -10.38 -11.31 8.76
C SER A 365 -9.55 -10.53 7.73
N SER A 366 -9.12 -11.18 6.64
CA SER A 366 -8.44 -10.55 5.50
C SER A 366 -9.43 -9.70 4.70
N THR A 367 -10.70 -10.15 4.64
CA THR A 367 -11.83 -9.41 4.07
C THR A 367 -11.97 -8.02 4.67
N GLN A 368 -11.90 -7.87 6.00
CA GLN A 368 -12.11 -6.57 6.65
C GLN A 368 -10.95 -5.60 6.42
N VAL A 369 -9.71 -6.11 6.36
CA VAL A 369 -8.55 -5.29 5.96
C VAL A 369 -8.75 -4.77 4.54
N LEU A 370 -9.09 -5.68 3.62
CA LEU A 370 -9.29 -5.33 2.22
C LEU A 370 -10.48 -4.37 2.05
N ALA A 371 -11.59 -4.58 2.76
CA ALA A 371 -12.75 -3.71 2.72
C ALA A 371 -12.42 -2.29 3.21
N SER A 372 -11.68 -2.18 4.31
CA SER A 372 -11.24 -0.89 4.85
C SER A 372 -10.33 -0.14 3.88
N LEU A 373 -9.31 -0.80 3.33
CA LEU A 373 -8.41 -0.19 2.34
C LEU A 373 -9.15 0.15 1.04
N LYS A 374 -10.10 -0.69 0.62
CA LYS A 374 -10.93 -0.46 -0.56
C LYS A 374 -11.87 0.72 -0.37
N LEU A 375 -12.39 0.93 0.84
CA LEU A 375 -13.14 2.12 1.20
C LEU A 375 -12.28 3.37 1.06
N SER A 376 -11.13 3.40 1.74
CA SER A 376 -10.16 4.49 1.63
C SER A 376 -9.76 4.77 0.17
N TYR A 377 -9.56 3.72 -0.65
CA TYR A 377 -9.30 3.86 -2.08
C TYR A 377 -10.51 4.39 -2.88
N SER A 378 -11.73 3.92 -2.59
CA SER A 378 -12.92 4.33 -3.35
C SER A 378 -13.23 5.81 -3.22
N ILE A 379 -12.87 6.39 -2.07
CA ILE A 379 -13.05 7.79 -1.68
C ILE A 379 -11.95 8.70 -2.24
N LEU A 380 -10.81 8.14 -2.67
CA LEU A 380 -9.73 8.94 -3.24
C LEU A 380 -10.21 9.72 -4.48
N PRO A 381 -9.73 10.97 -4.64
CA PRO A 381 -9.85 11.67 -5.91
C PRO A 381 -9.22 10.86 -7.06
N SER A 382 -9.79 10.99 -8.27
CA SER A 382 -9.40 10.20 -9.44
C SER A 382 -7.90 10.27 -9.77
N TYR A 383 -7.29 11.45 -9.60
CA TYR A 383 -5.84 11.64 -9.83
C TYR A 383 -4.97 10.82 -8.85
N LEU A 384 -5.39 10.69 -7.59
CA LEU A 384 -4.66 9.90 -6.59
C LEU A 384 -4.86 8.40 -6.76
N LYS A 385 -6.08 7.99 -7.15
CA LYS A 385 -6.37 6.59 -7.51
C LYS A 385 -5.40 6.09 -8.58
N LEU A 386 -5.06 6.93 -9.55
CA LEU A 386 -4.11 6.61 -10.61
C LEU A 386 -2.67 6.62 -10.17
N CYS A 387 -2.24 7.66 -9.45
CA CYS A 387 -0.90 7.71 -8.88
C CYS A 387 -0.61 6.45 -8.03
N PHE A 388 -1.57 6.05 -7.19
CA PHE A 388 -1.45 4.82 -6.40
C PHE A 388 -1.53 3.54 -7.25
N ALA A 389 -2.44 3.45 -8.21
CA ALA A 389 -2.55 2.28 -9.08
C ALA A 389 -1.25 2.05 -9.89
N TYR A 390 -0.57 3.12 -10.30
CA TYR A 390 0.72 3.03 -10.98
C TYR A 390 1.78 2.33 -10.12
N CYS A 391 1.74 2.48 -8.79
CA CYS A 391 2.67 1.78 -7.91
C CYS A 391 2.60 0.25 -8.01
N ALA A 392 1.55 -0.32 -8.62
CA ALA A 392 1.42 -1.75 -8.85
C ALA A 392 2.39 -2.31 -9.91
N ILE A 393 3.05 -1.46 -10.73
CA ILE A 393 4.06 -1.94 -11.69
C ILE A 393 5.35 -2.38 -10.99
N PHE A 394 5.60 -1.88 -9.79
CA PHE A 394 6.82 -2.18 -9.07
C PHE A 394 6.73 -3.57 -8.44
N PRO A 395 7.81 -4.37 -8.45
CA PRO A 395 7.84 -5.64 -7.75
C PRO A 395 7.54 -5.46 -6.26
N LYS A 396 6.93 -6.47 -5.64
CA LYS A 396 6.62 -6.42 -4.21
C LYS A 396 7.88 -6.22 -3.36
N GLY A 397 7.86 -5.24 -2.46
CA GLY A 397 8.99 -4.90 -1.60
C GLY A 397 10.08 -4.07 -2.28
N HIS A 398 9.84 -3.64 -3.52
CA HIS A 398 10.73 -2.71 -4.20
C HIS A 398 10.75 -1.36 -3.49
N LYS A 399 11.95 -0.79 -3.33
CA LYS A 399 12.12 0.56 -2.81
C LYS A 399 11.94 1.53 -3.96
N ILE A 400 10.88 2.34 -3.89
CA ILE A 400 10.60 3.33 -4.92
C ILE A 400 11.26 4.65 -4.50
N LEU A 401 12.14 5.17 -5.35
CA LEU A 401 12.72 6.50 -5.14
C LEU A 401 11.64 7.56 -5.35
N LYS A 402 11.48 8.44 -4.36
CA LYS A 402 10.39 9.44 -4.32
C LYS A 402 10.40 10.33 -5.57
N ASP A 403 11.57 10.88 -5.89
CA ASP A 403 11.69 11.81 -7.01
C ASP A 403 11.48 11.11 -8.34
N ASP A 404 11.96 9.88 -8.51
CA ASP A 404 11.73 9.08 -9.72
C ASP A 404 10.24 8.77 -9.91
N LEU A 405 9.53 8.43 -8.84
CA LEU A 405 8.09 8.18 -8.89
C LEU A 405 7.34 9.44 -9.30
N ILE A 406 7.70 10.61 -8.76
CA ILE A 406 7.11 11.89 -9.14
C ILE A 406 7.41 12.18 -10.62
N HIS A 407 8.64 11.98 -11.09
CA HIS A 407 8.98 12.18 -12.51
C HIS A 407 8.17 11.24 -13.43
N GLN A 408 7.97 9.99 -13.04
CA GLN A 408 7.14 9.03 -13.78
C GLN A 408 5.67 9.46 -13.80
N TRP A 409 5.12 9.95 -12.69
CA TRP A 409 3.76 10.50 -12.68
C TRP A 409 3.63 11.74 -13.55
N VAL A 410 4.65 12.61 -13.58
CA VAL A 410 4.66 13.79 -14.45
C VAL A 410 4.74 13.40 -15.92
N SER A 411 5.58 12.43 -16.29
CA SER A 411 5.71 11.99 -17.69
C SER A 411 4.46 11.33 -18.23
N LEU A 412 3.70 10.66 -17.36
CA LEU A 412 2.41 10.05 -17.69
C LEU A 412 1.23 11.03 -17.60
N GLY A 413 1.48 12.29 -17.22
CA GLY A 413 0.45 13.32 -17.09
C GLY A 413 -0.48 13.15 -15.88
N PHE A 414 -0.11 12.33 -14.88
CA PHE A 414 -0.92 12.07 -13.68
C PHE A 414 -0.83 13.22 -12.67
N SER A 415 0.26 13.99 -12.71
CA SER A 415 0.55 15.07 -11.77
C SER A 415 1.46 16.12 -12.40
N THR A 416 1.54 17.30 -11.78
CA THR A 416 2.67 18.22 -11.96
C THR A 416 3.74 17.93 -10.89
N ARG A 417 4.95 18.50 -11.05
CA ARG A 417 6.02 18.34 -10.07
C ARG A 417 5.64 18.91 -8.70
N GLU A 418 4.96 20.07 -8.68
CA GLU A 418 4.49 20.73 -7.46
C GLU A 418 3.43 19.91 -6.72
N LEU A 419 2.51 19.28 -7.47
CA LEU A 419 1.46 18.45 -6.89
C LEU A 419 1.96 17.05 -6.47
N GLY A 420 3.04 16.56 -7.08
CA GLY A 420 3.58 15.23 -6.83
C GLY A 420 3.95 15.00 -5.37
N GLU A 421 4.63 15.97 -4.75
CA GLU A 421 4.98 15.93 -3.32
C GLU A 421 3.73 15.83 -2.43
N LYS A 422 2.72 16.68 -2.72
CA LYS A 422 1.44 16.66 -2.01
C LYS A 422 0.74 15.31 -2.14
N TYR A 423 0.80 14.69 -3.32
CA TYR A 423 0.20 13.38 -3.55
C TYR A 423 0.90 12.27 -2.78
N ILE A 424 2.24 12.29 -2.74
CA ILE A 424 3.03 11.38 -1.90
C ILE A 424 2.61 11.53 -0.43
N SER A 425 2.54 12.76 0.09
CA SER A 425 2.14 13.00 1.48
C SER A 425 0.74 12.46 1.79
N GLN A 426 -0.22 12.62 0.87
CA GLN A 426 -1.58 12.08 1.06
C GLN A 426 -1.61 10.55 1.04
N LEU A 427 -0.88 9.90 0.12
CA LEU A 427 -0.78 8.43 0.07
C LEU A 427 -0.05 7.85 1.30
N LEU A 428 0.94 8.57 1.83
CA LEU A 428 1.59 8.23 3.10
C LEU A 428 0.59 8.33 4.28
N GLY A 429 -0.24 9.38 4.30
CA GLY A 429 -1.29 9.55 5.31
C GLY A 429 -2.29 8.40 5.32
N LEU A 430 -2.73 7.97 4.13
CA LEU A 430 -3.63 6.83 3.93
C LEU A 430 -2.99 5.47 4.22
N SER A 431 -1.68 5.43 4.51
CA SER A 431 -0.89 4.20 4.67
C SER A 431 -0.88 3.32 3.42
N PHE A 432 -1.01 3.95 2.25
CA PHE A 432 -0.85 3.32 0.95
C PHE A 432 0.63 3.31 0.52
N LEU A 433 1.40 4.27 1.02
CA LEU A 433 2.86 4.29 0.97
C LEU A 433 3.43 4.33 2.40
N GLU A 434 4.66 3.87 2.55
CA GLU A 434 5.42 4.00 3.80
C GLU A 434 6.86 4.40 3.50
N HIS A 435 7.46 5.23 4.35
CA HIS A 435 8.88 5.55 4.23
C HIS A 435 9.74 4.32 4.53
N SER A 436 10.61 3.98 3.59
CA SER A 436 11.71 3.04 3.81
C SER A 436 12.67 3.63 4.85
N LYS A 437 12.93 2.90 5.95
CA LYS A 437 13.90 3.29 7.00
C LYS A 437 15.31 2.74 6.78
N TYR A 438 15.61 2.25 5.59
CA TYR A 438 16.90 1.63 5.29
C TYR A 438 17.88 2.66 4.73
N TYR A 439 19.10 2.69 5.28
CA TYR A 439 20.23 3.36 4.64
C TYR A 439 20.46 2.72 3.26
N ILE A 440 20.45 3.55 2.21
CA ILE A 440 21.07 3.22 0.93
C ILE A 440 22.40 3.95 0.95
N VAL A 441 23.48 3.20 0.81
CA VAL A 441 24.69 3.77 0.26
C VAL A 441 24.50 3.66 -1.24
N ASP A 442 24.35 4.80 -1.90
CA ASP A 442 24.14 4.87 -3.35
C ASP A 442 25.26 4.15 -4.10
N HIS A 443 24.89 3.52 -5.21
CA HIS A 443 25.81 3.24 -6.30
C HIS A 443 25.22 3.93 -7.52
N ALA A 444 25.85 5.06 -7.87
CA ALA A 444 25.76 5.65 -9.19
C ALA A 444 26.39 4.72 -10.23
#